data_AF-A0AAW8I2N5-F1
#
_entry.id   AF-A0AAW8I2N5-F1
#
_cell.length_a   1.000
_cell.length_b   1.000
_cell.length_c   1.000
_cell.angle_alpha   90.00
_cell.angle_beta   90.00
_cell.angle_gamma   90.00
#
_symmetry.space_group_name_H-M   'P 1'
#
loop_
_entity.id
_entity.type
_entity.pdbx_description
1 polymer ?
#
loop_
_entity_poly.entity_id
_entity_poly.type
_entity_poly.pdbx_seq_one_letter_code
_entity_poly.pdbx_strand_id
1 'polypeptide(L)'
;MGVNVLASTVSGAIERLGLTYEEVGDIVDASPRSVARWTAGQVVPQRLNKQRLIELAYVADALAEVLPRDQANVWMFSPNRLLEHRKPADLVRDGEYQRVLALIDAMAEGVFV
;
A
#
# COMPACT_ATOMS: atom_id res chain seq x y z
N MET A 1 13.09 -16.63 10.83
CA MET A 1 11.62 -16.57 10.99
C MET A 1 11.00 -15.25 10.50
N GLY A 2 11.58 -14.06 10.74
CA GLY A 2 10.93 -12.78 10.34
C GLY A 2 10.88 -12.43 8.84
N VAL A 3 11.75 -13.01 8.00
CA VAL A 3 11.76 -12.74 6.54
C VAL A 3 10.50 -13.29 5.85
N ASN A 4 10.03 -14.45 6.32
CA ASN A 4 8.86 -15.11 5.75
C ASN A 4 7.57 -14.33 6.02
N VAL A 5 7.43 -13.77 7.23
CA VAL A 5 6.26 -12.95 7.60
C VAL A 5 6.20 -11.67 6.76
N LEU A 6 7.32 -10.95 6.63
CA LEU A 6 7.33 -9.73 5.80
C LEU A 6 7.01 -10.05 4.34
N ALA A 7 7.59 -11.12 3.79
CA ALA A 7 7.31 -11.54 2.42
C ALA A 7 5.81 -11.83 2.21
N SER A 8 5.19 -12.60 3.12
CA SER A 8 3.75 -12.90 3.03
C SER A 8 2.87 -11.66 3.22
N THR A 9 3.24 -10.75 4.12
CA THR A 9 2.53 -9.47 4.33
C THR A 9 2.56 -8.62 3.07
N VAL A 10 3.72 -8.49 2.44
CA VAL A 10 3.86 -7.70 1.20
C VAL A 10 3.07 -8.35 0.07
N SER A 11 3.20 -9.67 -0.14
CA SER A 11 2.43 -10.37 -1.17
C SER A 11 0.92 -10.21 -0.96
N GLY A 12 0.43 -10.32 0.28
CA GLY A 12 -0.99 -10.09 0.58
C GLY A 12 -1.45 -8.66 0.29
N ALA A 13 -0.62 -7.65 0.57
CA ALA A 13 -0.94 -6.26 0.23
C ALA A 13 -1.05 -6.05 -1.29
N ILE A 14 -0.11 -6.63 -2.05
CA ILE A 14 -0.07 -6.59 -3.51
C ILE A 14 -1.33 -7.23 -4.10
N GLU A 15 -1.73 -8.39 -3.59
CA GLU A 15 -2.91 -9.11 -4.07
C GLU A 15 -4.20 -8.32 -3.81
N ARG A 16 -4.40 -7.83 -2.58
CA ARG A 16 -5.60 -7.07 -2.17
C ARG A 16 -5.80 -5.78 -2.97
N LEU A 17 -4.71 -5.03 -3.17
CA LEU A 17 -4.74 -3.79 -3.91
C LEU A 17 -4.60 -3.98 -5.42
N GLY A 18 -4.30 -5.19 -5.87
CA GLY A 18 -4.03 -5.47 -7.27
C GLY A 18 -2.86 -4.69 -7.84
N LEU A 19 -1.81 -4.50 -7.04
CA LEU A 19 -0.62 -3.79 -7.46
C LEU A 19 0.28 -4.67 -8.32
N THR A 20 1.02 -4.03 -9.21
CA THR A 20 2.19 -4.57 -9.89
C THR A 20 3.44 -4.34 -9.04
N TYR A 21 4.53 -5.05 -9.34
CA TYR A 21 5.81 -4.81 -8.66
C TYR A 21 6.41 -3.42 -8.97
N GLU A 22 6.04 -2.84 -10.11
CA GLU A 22 6.44 -1.48 -10.48
C GLU A 22 5.75 -0.45 -9.60
N GLU A 23 4.43 -0.54 -9.47
CA GLU A 23 3.62 0.31 -8.58
C GLU A 23 4.05 0.21 -7.11
N VAL A 24 4.35 -0.99 -6.61
CA VAL A 24 4.90 -1.15 -5.25
C VAL A 24 6.25 -0.47 -5.13
N GLY A 25 7.09 -0.61 -6.16
CA GLY A 25 8.40 0.04 -6.24
C GLY A 25 8.29 1.56 -6.14
N ASP A 26 7.33 2.14 -6.86
CA ASP A 26 7.05 3.58 -6.83
C ASP A 26 6.53 4.06 -5.47
N ILE A 27 5.80 3.22 -4.73
CA ILE A 27 5.32 3.55 -3.38
C ILE A 27 6.46 3.47 -2.36
N VAL A 28 7.35 2.48 -2.46
CA VAL A 28 8.34 2.21 -1.42
C VAL A 28 9.76 2.66 -1.77
N ASP A 29 9.92 3.41 -2.87
CA ASP A 29 11.19 3.87 -3.43
C ASP A 29 12.18 2.72 -3.67
N ALA A 30 11.79 1.79 -4.55
CA ALA A 30 12.55 0.60 -4.87
C ALA A 30 12.33 0.12 -6.30
N SER A 31 13.31 -0.61 -6.85
CA SER A 31 13.13 -1.24 -8.16
C SER A 31 12.10 -2.39 -8.10
N PRO A 32 11.37 -2.67 -9.20
CA PRO A 32 10.48 -3.84 -9.28
C PRO A 32 11.20 -5.17 -8.98
N ARG A 33 12.49 -5.25 -9.35
CA ARG A 33 13.35 -6.40 -9.06
C ARG A 33 13.59 -6.57 -7.56
N SER A 34 13.75 -5.48 -6.81
CA SER A 34 13.88 -5.52 -5.35
C SER A 34 12.60 -6.06 -4.73
N VAL A 35 11.44 -5.55 -5.16
CA VAL A 35 10.12 -6.00 -4.71
C VAL A 35 9.95 -7.51 -4.94
N ALA A 36 10.25 -8.00 -6.14
CA ALA A 36 10.18 -9.43 -6.47
C ALA A 36 11.07 -10.30 -5.56
N ARG A 37 12.27 -9.82 -5.18
CA ARG A 37 13.15 -10.55 -4.26
C ARG A 37 12.63 -10.55 -2.82
N TRP A 38 11.92 -9.49 -2.42
CA TRP A 38 11.30 -9.39 -1.10
C TRP A 38 10.08 -10.29 -0.96
N THR A 39 9.19 -10.32 -1.97
CA THR A 39 8.03 -11.23 -1.99
C THR A 39 8.45 -12.69 -2.05
N ALA A 40 9.58 -12.99 -2.70
CA ALA A 40 10.20 -14.32 -2.69
C ALA A 40 10.98 -14.66 -1.40
N GLY A 41 11.06 -13.74 -0.43
CA GLY A 41 11.80 -13.93 0.82
C GLY A 41 13.33 -14.08 0.64
N GLN A 42 13.87 -13.69 -0.51
CA GLN A 42 15.29 -13.87 -0.85
C GLN A 42 16.18 -12.80 -0.21
N VAL A 43 15.62 -11.61 0.03
CA VAL A 43 16.33 -10.46 0.62
C VAL A 43 15.42 -9.75 1.59
N VAL A 44 16.01 -9.18 2.65
CA VAL A 44 15.30 -8.30 3.58
C VAL A 44 15.42 -6.86 3.07
N PRO A 45 14.30 -6.11 2.95
CA PRO A 45 14.35 -4.69 2.60
C PRO A 45 15.15 -3.87 3.63
N GLN A 46 15.70 -2.74 3.20
CA GLN A 46 16.32 -1.80 4.13
C GLN A 46 15.26 -1.16 5.04
N ARG A 47 15.71 -0.49 6.11
CA ARG A 47 14.83 0.01 7.18
C ARG A 47 13.66 0.85 6.65
N LEU A 48 13.93 1.80 5.76
CA LEU A 48 12.90 2.67 5.20
C LEU A 48 11.92 1.91 4.29
N ASN A 49 12.41 1.10 3.35
CA ASN A 49 11.53 0.30 2.50
C ASN A 49 10.67 -0.66 3.32
N LYS A 50 11.27 -1.30 4.35
CA LYS A 50 10.54 -2.19 5.26
C LYS A 50 9.42 -1.44 5.98
N GLN A 51 9.68 -0.23 6.46
CA GLN A 51 8.67 0.61 7.09
C GLN A 51 7.53 0.93 6.10
N ARG A 52 7.86 1.40 4.89
CA ARG A 52 6.87 1.74 3.86
C ARG A 52 6.04 0.54 3.40
N LEU A 53 6.64 -0.64 3.32
CA LEU A 53 5.94 -1.90 3.03
C LEU A 53 4.92 -2.28 4.12
N ILE A 54 5.27 -2.07 5.39
CA ILE A 54 4.35 -2.32 6.51
C ILE A 54 3.20 -1.32 6.49
N GLU A 55 3.49 -0.04 6.25
CA GLU A 55 2.47 1.01 6.15
C GLU A 55 1.54 0.78 4.95
N LEU A 56 2.10 0.41 3.79
CA LEU A 56 1.32 0.01 2.61
C LEU A 56 0.43 -1.20 2.91
N ALA A 57 0.94 -2.22 3.61
CA ALA A 57 0.14 -3.38 3.97
C ALA A 57 -1.01 -3.02 4.91
N TYR A 58 -0.79 -2.10 5.85
CA TYR A 58 -1.84 -1.64 6.74
C TYR A 58 -2.92 -0.83 6.02
N VAL A 59 -2.52 0.05 5.08
CA VAL A 59 -3.45 0.74 4.18
C VAL A 59 -4.20 -0.24 3.29
N ALA A 60 -3.52 -1.27 2.78
CA ALA A 60 -4.12 -2.29 1.93
C ALA A 60 -5.22 -3.07 2.65
N ASP A 61 -4.97 -3.46 3.90
CA ASP A 61 -5.96 -4.16 4.72
C ASP A 61 -7.19 -3.29 4.95
N ALA A 62 -7.01 -2.01 5.32
CA ALA A 62 -8.14 -1.09 5.54
C ALA A 62 -8.91 -0.78 4.24
N LEU A 63 -8.21 -0.55 3.13
CA LEU A 63 -8.86 -0.20 1.85
C LEU A 63 -9.65 -1.36 1.27
N ALA A 64 -9.19 -2.61 1.47
CA ALA A 64 -9.88 -3.80 0.97
C ALA A 64 -11.24 -4.04 1.64
N GLU A 65 -11.48 -3.48 2.83
CA GLU A 65 -12.78 -3.55 3.50
C GLU A 65 -13.81 -2.59 2.89
N VAL A 66 -13.36 -1.56 2.14
CA VAL A 66 -14.25 -0.52 1.59
C VAL A 66 -14.33 -0.52 0.07
N LEU A 67 -13.32 -1.03 -0.64
CA LEU A 67 -13.29 -1.08 -2.11
C LEU A 67 -12.88 -2.46 -2.62
N PRO A 68 -13.49 -2.93 -3.73
CA PRO A 68 -13.01 -4.12 -4.43
C PRO A 68 -11.64 -3.85 -5.08
N ARG A 69 -10.87 -4.91 -5.27
CA ARG A 69 -9.48 -4.89 -5.77
C ARG A 69 -9.27 -4.03 -7.02
N ASP A 70 -10.16 -4.14 -8.00
CA ASP A 70 -10.08 -3.43 -9.27
C ASP A 70 -10.24 -1.91 -9.10
N GLN A 71 -11.03 -1.46 -8.13
CA GLN A 71 -11.19 -0.06 -7.78
C GLN A 71 -10.09 0.43 -6.84
N ALA A 72 -9.61 -0.42 -5.93
CA ALA A 72 -8.58 -0.09 -4.96
C ALA A 72 -7.26 0.34 -5.63
N ASN A 73 -6.82 -0.36 -6.69
CA ASN A 73 -5.62 0.03 -7.45
C ASN A 73 -5.78 1.46 -8.01
N VAL A 74 -6.84 1.70 -8.78
CA VAL A 74 -7.08 3.00 -9.42
C VAL A 74 -7.19 4.10 -8.37
N TRP A 75 -7.86 3.85 -7.24
CA TRP A 75 -7.99 4.80 -6.14
C TRP A 75 -6.63 5.18 -5.55
N MET A 76 -5.72 4.22 -5.33
CA MET A 76 -4.38 4.47 -4.80
C MET A 76 -3.55 5.43 -5.67
N PHE A 77 -3.76 5.42 -6.98
CA PHE A 77 -3.01 6.24 -7.95
C PHE A 77 -3.78 7.46 -8.48
N SER A 78 -4.99 7.69 -7.99
CA SER A 78 -5.83 8.82 -8.40
C SER A 78 -5.67 10.01 -7.45
N PRO A 79 -5.57 11.26 -7.97
CA PRO A 79 -5.63 12.46 -7.14
C PRO A 79 -6.93 12.53 -6.32
N ASN A 80 -6.83 12.83 -5.04
CA ASN A 80 -8.01 12.98 -4.18
C ASN A 80 -8.13 14.40 -3.61
N ARG A 81 -9.29 15.04 -3.79
CA ARG A 81 -9.55 16.42 -3.33
C ARG A 81 -9.41 16.57 -1.81
N LEU A 82 -9.79 15.55 -1.03
CA LEU A 82 -9.69 15.57 0.44
C LEU A 82 -8.25 15.36 0.93
N LEU A 83 -7.35 14.95 0.03
CA LEU A 83 -5.91 14.82 0.26
C LEU A 83 -5.13 15.94 -0.44
N GLU A 84 -5.72 17.14 -0.56
CA GLU A 84 -5.11 18.29 -1.23
C GLU A 84 -4.65 17.97 -2.67
N HIS A 85 -5.44 17.16 -3.38
CA HIS A 85 -5.14 16.68 -4.74
C HIS A 85 -3.90 15.78 -4.86
N ARG A 86 -3.37 15.28 -3.74
CA ARG A 86 -2.34 14.24 -3.74
C ARG A 86 -2.95 12.86 -3.97
N LYS A 87 -2.13 11.94 -4.48
CA LYS A 87 -2.48 10.52 -4.60
C LYS A 87 -2.22 9.80 -3.27
N PRO A 88 -3.07 8.84 -2.86
CA PRO A 88 -2.80 8.01 -1.69
C PRO A 88 -1.43 7.31 -1.73
N ALA A 89 -1.03 6.77 -2.88
CA ALA A 89 0.28 6.14 -3.07
C ALA A 89 1.45 7.08 -2.75
N ASP A 90 1.34 8.34 -3.15
CA ASP A 90 2.37 9.34 -2.89
C ASP A 90 2.48 9.67 -1.39
N LEU A 91 1.36 9.71 -0.69
CA LEU A 91 1.33 9.95 0.76
C LEU A 91 1.92 8.77 1.53
N VAL A 92 1.64 7.53 1.11
CA VAL A 92 2.27 6.34 1.70
C VAL A 92 3.79 6.39 1.48
N ARG A 93 4.26 6.72 0.27
CA ARG A 93 5.69 6.90 -0.01
C ARG A 93 6.36 7.90 0.93
N ASP A 94 5.70 9.03 1.17
CA ASP A 94 6.24 10.09 2.01
C ASP A 94 6.11 9.78 3.52
N GLY A 95 5.38 8.71 3.89
CA GLY A 95 5.15 8.30 5.28
C GLY A 95 3.97 8.98 5.95
N GLU A 96 3.10 9.63 5.17
CA GLU A 96 1.86 10.27 5.60
C GLU A 96 0.66 9.31 5.50
N TYR A 97 0.88 8.00 5.67
CA TYR A 97 -0.14 6.97 5.49
C TYR A 97 -1.37 7.15 6.40
N GLN A 98 -1.23 7.82 7.55
CA GLN A 98 -2.34 8.11 8.45
C GLN A 98 -3.41 9.02 7.81
N ARG A 99 -3.00 9.92 6.90
CA ARG A 99 -3.95 10.75 6.14
C ARG A 99 -4.79 9.89 5.19
N VAL A 100 -4.19 8.86 4.62
CA VAL A 100 -4.87 7.90 3.74
C VAL A 100 -5.86 7.07 4.56
N LEU A 101 -5.45 6.58 5.73
CA LEU A 101 -6.33 5.84 6.64
C LEU A 101 -7.53 6.69 7.09
N ALA A 102 -7.31 7.94 7.49
CA ALA A 102 -8.41 8.83 7.88
C ALA A 102 -9.45 9.02 6.77
N LEU A 103 -9.01 9.04 5.51
CA LEU A 103 -9.93 9.07 4.37
C LEU A 103 -10.64 7.73 4.19
N ILE A 104 -9.96 6.60 4.38
CA ILE A 104 -10.58 5.27 4.33
C ILE A 104 -11.68 5.14 5.39
N ASP A 105 -11.40 5.57 6.63
CA ASP A 105 -12.37 5.56 7.72
C ASP A 105 -13.59 6.42 7.38
N ALA A 106 -13.38 7.63 6.84
CA ALA A 106 -14.47 8.50 6.40
C ALA A 106 -15.29 7.89 5.24
N MET A 107 -14.66 7.15 4.33
CA MET A 107 -15.37 6.41 3.28
C MET A 107 -16.21 5.28 3.90
N ALA A 108 -15.67 4.55 4.87
CA ALA A 108 -16.40 3.48 5.56
C ALA A 108 -17.63 4.04 6.31
N GLU A 109 -17.47 5.15 7.03
CA GLU A 109 -18.56 5.83 7.73
C GLU A 109 -19.66 6.34 6.78
N GLY A 110 -19.28 6.87 5.62
CA GLY A 110 -20.21 7.34 4.59
C GLY A 110 -20.92 6.24 3.80
N VAL A 111 -20.44 4.99 3.89
CA VAL A 111 -21.04 3.80 3.26
C VAL A 111 -22.16 3.18 4.13
N PHE A 112 -22.32 3.62 5.39
CA PHE A 112 -23.46 3.25 6.24
C PHE A 112 -24.64 4.23 6.09
N VAL A 113 -25.30 4.27 4.93
CA VAL A 113 -26.64 4.90 4.76
C VAL A 113 -27.51 4.06 3.84
#